data_AF-A0A388TBT3-F1
#
_entry.id   AF-A0A388TBT3-F1
#
_cell.length_a   1.000
_cell.length_b   1.000
_cell.length_c   1.000
_cell.angle_alpha   90.00
_cell.angle_beta   90.00
_cell.angle_gamma   90.00
#
_symmetry.space_group_name_H-M   'P 1'
#
loop_
_entity.id
_entity.type
_entity.pdbx_description
1 polymer ?
#
loop_
_entity_poly.entity_id
_entity_poly.type
_entity_poly.pdbx_seq_one_letter_code
_entity_poly.pdbx_strand_id
1 'polypeptide(L)'
;MEDFMKDKKETKEEKETKPETGGDKLKALKIALGQIEKNHGKGAIMKMGEATKMLLDAIPTGSISLDYALGIGGVPKGRIIEVFGPESSGKTTVCLHIVAEAQKRGGVAAYIDAENAMDPVYAKNLGVDVDNLLISQPDYGEQALDICETLVRSGAVDIIVIDSVAALVPKTEIEGEMGDQFMGLQARLMSQALRKLTAIVNKSSCVVVFVNQLREKIGVMFGNPETTPGGRALKFYSSVRLDVRRSEVLKDGENFLGNRVKVKVVKNKVAPPFKTAEFDILFGSGISREGDILDLGVKLGVLEKSGSWFIYGDLRWQGRDNARKFLRENPAALQELEAKVRAAIKPDTFDDTPKDDTPKDDVAEDKKAAKKEIELDEKVVK
;
A
#
# COMPACT_ATOMS: atom_id res chain seq x y z
N MET A 1 -41.15 -58.07 61.43
CA MET A 1 -41.43 -58.87 60.23
C MET A 1 -41.95 -57.91 59.20
N GLU A 2 -41.05 -57.13 58.60
CA GLU A 2 -40.29 -57.52 57.38
C GLU A 2 -41.24 -57.67 56.20
N ASP A 3 -41.24 -56.69 55.30
CA ASP A 3 -40.79 -56.88 53.91
C ASP A 3 -40.98 -55.58 53.10
N PHE A 4 -39.87 -54.93 52.73
CA PHE A 4 -39.29 -54.82 51.38
C PHE A 4 -39.88 -53.65 50.54
N MET A 5 -39.20 -52.51 50.46
CA MET A 5 -38.20 -52.15 49.41
C MET A 5 -38.80 -52.08 47.99
N LYS A 6 -38.53 -51.11 47.11
CA LYS A 6 -37.69 -49.90 47.06
C LYS A 6 -38.06 -49.22 45.74
N ASP A 7 -38.16 -47.90 45.74
CA ASP A 7 -38.29 -47.08 44.53
C ASP A 7 -37.11 -47.31 43.57
N LYS A 8 -37.42 -47.57 42.30
CA LYS A 8 -36.47 -47.56 41.19
C LYS A 8 -35.97 -46.14 40.94
N LYS A 9 -34.77 -45.82 41.43
CA LYS A 9 -33.93 -44.75 40.87
C LYS A 9 -33.06 -45.36 39.76
N GLU A 10 -33.37 -45.03 38.51
CA GLU A 10 -32.46 -45.22 37.39
C GLU A 10 -31.29 -44.24 37.52
N THR A 11 -30.12 -44.76 37.88
CA THR A 11 -28.84 -44.06 37.76
C THR A 11 -28.41 -44.11 36.30
N LYS A 12 -28.47 -42.96 35.60
CA LYS A 12 -27.75 -42.76 34.33
C LYS A 12 -26.26 -42.74 34.64
N GLU A 13 -25.53 -43.77 34.23
CA GLU A 13 -24.07 -43.72 34.13
C GLU A 13 -23.69 -42.66 33.09
N GLU A 14 -23.10 -41.56 33.54
CA GLU A 14 -22.35 -40.64 32.69
C GLU A 14 -21.15 -41.41 32.14
N LYS A 15 -21.20 -41.76 30.84
CA LYS A 15 -20.03 -42.22 30.10
C LYS A 15 -19.03 -41.08 30.02
N GLU A 16 -18.00 -41.14 30.87
CA GLU A 16 -16.78 -40.37 30.71
C GLU A 16 -16.21 -40.61 29.30
N THR A 17 -16.24 -39.56 28.48
CA THR A 17 -15.62 -39.53 27.16
C THR A 17 -14.10 -39.56 27.32
N LYS A 18 -13.50 -40.71 27.04
CA LYS A 18 -12.04 -40.87 26.96
C LYS A 18 -11.44 -39.80 26.03
N PRO A 19 -10.27 -39.24 26.36
CA PRO A 19 -9.63 -38.23 25.53
C PRO A 19 -9.31 -38.84 24.16
N GLU A 20 -9.91 -38.29 23.11
CA GLU A 20 -9.72 -38.75 21.73
C GLU A 20 -8.24 -38.79 21.38
N THR A 21 -7.78 -39.97 20.96
CA THR A 21 -6.42 -40.18 20.47
C THR A 21 -6.15 -39.25 19.29
N GLY A 22 -4.92 -38.74 19.15
CA GLY A 22 -4.58 -37.75 18.11
C GLY A 22 -4.92 -38.18 16.67
N GLY A 23 -5.07 -39.49 16.43
CA GLY A 23 -5.50 -40.06 15.15
C GLY A 23 -6.95 -39.76 14.77
N ASP A 24 -7.88 -39.73 15.74
CA ASP A 24 -9.30 -39.45 15.47
C ASP A 24 -9.52 -37.95 15.23
N LYS A 25 -8.80 -37.09 15.96
CA LYS A 25 -8.76 -35.64 15.69
C LYS A 25 -8.24 -35.32 14.29
N LEU A 26 -7.20 -36.03 13.83
CA LEU A 26 -6.65 -35.87 12.49
C LEU A 26 -7.61 -36.31 11.38
N LYS A 27 -8.39 -37.37 11.61
CA LYS A 27 -9.43 -37.81 10.66
C LYS A 27 -10.58 -36.81 10.59
N ALA A 28 -11.09 -36.37 11.75
CA ALA A 28 -12.13 -35.34 11.83
C ALA A 28 -11.69 -34.05 11.14
N LEU A 29 -10.44 -33.61 11.37
CA LEU A 29 -9.87 -32.46 10.70
C LEU A 29 -9.81 -32.63 9.18
N LYS A 30 -9.37 -33.79 8.67
CA LYS A 30 -9.33 -34.04 7.21
C LYS A 30 -10.73 -34.00 6.57
N ILE A 31 -11.73 -34.56 7.24
CA ILE A 31 -13.13 -34.52 6.76
C ILE A 31 -13.62 -33.07 6.73
N ALA A 32 -13.36 -32.29 7.80
CA ALA A 32 -13.73 -30.88 7.86
C ALA A 32 -13.04 -30.06 6.74
N LEU A 33 -11.73 -30.26 6.53
CA LEU A 33 -10.98 -29.61 5.45
C LEU A 33 -11.56 -29.95 4.06
N GLY A 34 -11.85 -31.22 3.81
CA GLY A 34 -12.46 -31.65 2.54
C GLY A 34 -13.87 -31.10 2.33
N GLN A 35 -14.66 -30.97 3.40
CA GLN A 35 -15.99 -30.35 3.32
C GLN A 35 -15.88 -28.84 3.01
N ILE A 36 -14.92 -28.14 3.61
CA ILE A 36 -14.67 -26.72 3.33
C ILE A 36 -14.26 -26.52 1.88
N GLU A 37 -13.32 -27.30 1.35
CA GLU A 37 -12.91 -27.20 -0.06
C GLU A 37 -14.06 -27.54 -1.02
N LYS A 38 -14.91 -28.53 -0.69
CA LYS A 38 -16.08 -28.88 -1.51
C LYS A 38 -17.12 -27.76 -1.54
N ASN A 39 -17.38 -27.12 -0.39
CA ASN A 39 -18.40 -26.08 -0.26
C ASN A 39 -17.95 -24.70 -0.77
N HIS A 40 -16.66 -24.38 -0.62
CA HIS A 40 -16.13 -23.02 -0.84
C HIS A 40 -15.05 -22.95 -1.93
N GLY A 41 -14.71 -24.07 -2.56
CA GLY A 41 -13.75 -24.17 -3.64
C GLY A 41 -12.33 -24.53 -3.17
N LYS A 42 -11.50 -24.96 -4.11
CA LYS A 42 -10.08 -25.25 -3.87
C LYS A 42 -9.36 -23.99 -3.36
N GLY A 43 -8.58 -24.14 -2.29
CA GLY A 43 -7.84 -23.03 -1.68
C GLY A 43 -8.64 -22.21 -0.65
N ALA A 44 -9.89 -22.58 -0.36
CA ALA A 44 -10.68 -21.94 0.70
C ALA A 44 -10.06 -22.10 2.10
N ILE A 45 -9.29 -23.17 2.31
CA ILE A 45 -8.51 -23.41 3.52
C ILE A 45 -7.21 -24.13 3.16
N MET A 46 -6.07 -23.62 3.65
CA MET A 46 -4.75 -24.17 3.35
C MET A 46 -3.84 -24.06 4.58
N LYS A 47 -2.77 -24.85 4.63
CA LYS A 47 -1.75 -24.66 5.66
C LYS A 47 -0.97 -23.38 5.39
N MET A 48 -0.66 -22.64 6.45
CA MET A 48 0.06 -21.36 6.36
C MET A 48 1.43 -21.49 5.64
N GLY A 49 2.14 -22.60 5.85
CA GLY A 49 3.41 -22.91 5.18
C GLY A 49 3.29 -23.20 3.67
N GLU A 50 2.11 -23.64 3.22
CA GLU A 50 1.81 -23.86 1.80
C GLU A 50 1.36 -22.54 1.15
N ALA A 51 0.67 -21.67 1.90
CA ALA A 51 0.26 -20.33 1.47
C ALA A 51 1.45 -19.35 1.35
N THR A 52 2.49 -19.50 2.17
CA THR A 52 3.71 -18.64 2.13
C THR A 52 4.58 -18.87 0.90
N LYS A 53 4.38 -19.96 0.13
CA LYS A 53 5.01 -20.17 -1.18
C LYS A 53 4.37 -19.39 -2.33
N MET A 54 3.24 -18.71 -2.11
CA MET A 54 2.81 -17.64 -3.01
C MET A 54 3.76 -16.46 -2.79
N LEU A 55 4.85 -16.42 -3.55
CA LEU A 55 5.69 -15.23 -3.68
C LEU A 55 4.76 -14.04 -3.91
N LEU A 56 4.83 -13.04 -3.03
CA LEU A 56 4.08 -11.80 -3.18
C LEU A 56 4.63 -11.10 -4.44
N ASP A 57 3.90 -11.22 -5.53
CA ASP A 57 4.20 -10.51 -6.78
C ASP A 57 3.99 -9.00 -6.56
N ALA A 58 4.83 -8.19 -7.20
CA ALA A 58 4.88 -6.76 -7.00
C ALA A 58 5.07 -6.00 -8.32
N ILE A 59 4.46 -4.82 -8.41
CA ILE A 59 4.68 -3.86 -9.49
C ILE A 59 5.72 -2.85 -9.01
N PRO A 60 6.87 -2.69 -9.69
CA PRO A 60 7.87 -1.69 -9.31
C PRO A 60 7.28 -0.29 -9.34
N THR A 61 7.83 0.61 -8.52
CA THR A 61 7.31 1.97 -8.43
C THR A 61 7.96 2.96 -9.38
N GLY A 62 8.91 2.50 -10.21
CA GLY A 62 9.76 3.37 -11.04
C GLY A 62 10.87 4.09 -10.24
N SER A 63 10.96 3.83 -8.94
CA SER A 63 12.06 4.28 -8.06
C SER A 63 12.66 3.07 -7.37
N ILE A 64 13.95 2.82 -7.61
CA ILE A 64 14.67 1.70 -6.98
C ILE A 64 14.77 1.90 -5.46
N SER A 65 14.88 3.15 -4.98
CA SER A 65 14.88 3.44 -3.55
C SER A 65 13.54 3.14 -2.90
N LEU A 66 12.43 3.43 -3.58
CA LEU A 66 11.09 3.12 -3.06
C LEU A 66 10.79 1.63 -3.11
N ASP A 67 11.19 0.94 -4.18
CA ASP A 67 11.14 -0.53 -4.28
C ASP A 67 11.91 -1.19 -3.12
N TYR A 68 13.11 -0.68 -2.83
CA TYR A 68 13.93 -1.11 -1.70
C TYR A 68 13.26 -0.83 -0.34
N ALA A 69 12.68 0.36 -0.17
CA ALA A 69 11.97 0.73 1.06
C ALA A 69 10.69 -0.11 1.29
N LEU A 70 10.05 -0.58 0.21
CA LEU A 70 8.89 -1.48 0.27
C LEU A 70 9.26 -2.92 0.63
N GLY A 71 10.53 -3.31 0.47
CA GLY A 71 11.08 -4.60 0.89
C GLY A 71 10.76 -5.80 -0.02
N ILE A 72 9.71 -5.69 -0.85
CA ILE A 72 9.32 -6.71 -1.83
C ILE A 72 9.59 -6.30 -3.28
N GLY A 73 10.27 -5.17 -3.50
CA GLY A 73 10.62 -4.69 -4.85
C GLY A 73 9.50 -3.96 -5.59
N GLY A 74 8.47 -3.48 -4.90
CA GLY A 74 7.38 -2.72 -5.49
C GLY A 74 6.10 -2.73 -4.65
N VAL A 75 5.00 -2.24 -5.23
CA VAL A 75 3.67 -2.32 -4.61
C VAL A 75 3.08 -3.73 -4.79
N PRO A 76 2.52 -4.34 -3.72
CA PRO A 76 2.04 -5.72 -3.77
C PRO A 76 0.78 -5.86 -4.63
N LYS A 77 0.78 -6.84 -5.55
CA LYS A 77 -0.39 -7.22 -6.35
C LYS A 77 -1.54 -7.72 -5.49
N GLY A 78 -2.76 -7.51 -5.96
CA GLY A 78 -3.99 -7.92 -5.28
C GLY A 78 -4.23 -7.18 -3.96
N ARG A 79 -3.72 -5.95 -3.81
CA ARG A 79 -3.84 -5.15 -2.58
C ARG A 79 -4.26 -3.71 -2.87
N ILE A 80 -4.81 -3.09 -1.83
CA ILE A 80 -5.13 -1.67 -1.79
C ILE A 80 -3.93 -0.90 -1.21
N ILE A 81 -3.56 0.19 -1.88
CA ILE A 81 -2.45 1.08 -1.54
C ILE A 81 -3.01 2.49 -1.35
N GLU A 82 -2.49 3.24 -0.38
CA GLU A 82 -2.79 4.67 -0.25
C GLU A 82 -1.52 5.48 -0.43
N VAL A 83 -1.55 6.45 -1.33
CA VAL A 83 -0.49 7.45 -1.55
C VAL A 83 -1.03 8.79 -1.13
N PHE A 84 -0.49 9.37 -0.07
CA PHE A 84 -0.99 10.61 0.50
C PHE A 84 0.14 11.60 0.83
N GLY A 85 -0.22 12.86 1.04
CA GLY A 85 0.75 13.92 1.31
C GLY A 85 0.25 15.30 0.89
N PRO A 86 1.06 16.35 1.13
CA PRO A 86 0.71 17.72 0.77
C PRO A 86 0.47 17.90 -0.73
N GLU A 87 -0.15 19.01 -1.10
CA GLU A 87 -0.24 19.43 -2.50
C GLU A 87 1.15 19.56 -3.13
N SER A 88 1.24 19.29 -4.43
CA SER A 88 2.50 19.36 -5.19
C SER A 88 3.67 18.54 -4.61
N SER A 89 3.40 17.54 -3.78
CA SER A 89 4.45 16.69 -3.18
C SER A 89 4.98 15.59 -4.11
N GLY A 90 4.31 15.35 -5.24
CA GLY A 90 4.68 14.31 -6.20
C GLY A 90 3.81 13.05 -6.20
N LYS A 91 2.69 13.02 -5.46
CA LYS A 91 1.78 11.87 -5.36
C LYS A 91 1.36 11.31 -6.73
N THR A 92 0.79 12.14 -7.59
CA THR A 92 0.35 11.79 -8.93
C THR A 92 1.51 11.30 -9.80
N THR A 93 2.69 11.94 -9.69
CA THR A 93 3.90 11.49 -10.40
C THR A 93 4.33 10.10 -9.97
N VAL A 94 4.35 9.81 -8.66
CA VAL A 94 4.64 8.46 -8.15
C VAL A 94 3.63 7.43 -8.70
N CYS A 95 2.34 7.78 -8.72
CA CYS A 95 1.30 6.89 -9.25
C CYS A 95 1.45 6.63 -10.75
N LEU A 96 1.74 7.66 -11.54
CA LEU A 96 1.98 7.54 -12.98
C LEU A 96 3.22 6.69 -13.29
N HIS A 97 4.28 6.75 -12.48
CA HIS A 97 5.42 5.85 -12.63
C HIS A 97 5.08 4.39 -12.32
N ILE A 98 4.27 4.11 -11.30
CA ILE A 98 3.79 2.74 -11.03
C ILE A 98 2.94 2.24 -12.21
N VAL A 99 2.08 3.10 -12.77
CA VAL A 99 1.27 2.79 -13.97
C VAL A 99 2.17 2.49 -15.16
N ALA A 100 3.18 3.33 -15.44
CA ALA A 100 4.13 3.10 -16.51
C ALA A 100 4.88 1.77 -16.35
N GLU A 101 5.30 1.41 -15.13
CA GLU A 101 5.96 0.13 -14.85
C GLU A 101 5.02 -1.07 -15.02
N ALA A 102 3.74 -0.93 -14.71
CA ALA A 102 2.73 -1.96 -14.99
C ALA A 102 2.56 -2.17 -16.51
N GLN A 103 2.39 -1.09 -17.28
CA GLN A 103 2.22 -1.14 -18.74
C GLN A 103 3.46 -1.69 -19.45
N LYS A 104 4.68 -1.30 -19.04
CA LYS A 104 5.94 -1.87 -19.57
C LYS A 104 6.04 -3.38 -19.43
N ARG A 105 5.33 -3.95 -18.45
CA ARG A 105 5.27 -5.39 -18.18
C ARG A 105 4.08 -6.08 -18.88
N GLY A 106 3.42 -5.38 -19.81
CA GLY A 106 2.26 -5.87 -20.55
C GLY A 106 0.95 -5.84 -19.76
N GLY A 107 0.94 -5.18 -18.60
CA GLY A 107 -0.25 -5.06 -17.76
C GLY A 107 -1.20 -3.96 -18.25
N VAL A 108 -2.49 -4.14 -17.97
CA VAL A 108 -3.53 -3.15 -18.28
C VAL A 108 -3.69 -2.20 -17.11
N ALA A 109 -3.70 -0.89 -17.39
CA ALA A 109 -3.85 0.15 -16.39
C ALA A 109 -5.13 0.94 -16.60
N ALA A 110 -5.73 1.38 -15.48
CA ALA A 110 -6.83 2.34 -15.48
C ALA A 110 -6.55 3.50 -14.52
N TYR A 111 -7.07 4.67 -14.87
CA TYR A 111 -6.94 5.90 -14.13
C TYR A 111 -8.31 6.55 -13.97
N ILE A 112 -8.77 6.66 -12.73
CA ILE A 112 -10.02 7.31 -12.34
C ILE A 112 -9.64 8.70 -11.82
N ASP A 113 -9.74 9.69 -12.71
CA ASP A 113 -9.40 11.09 -12.46
C ASP A 113 -10.64 11.82 -11.93
N ALA A 114 -10.84 11.74 -10.62
CA ALA A 114 -11.90 12.47 -9.93
C ALA A 114 -11.54 13.96 -9.73
N GLU A 115 -10.25 14.33 -9.79
CA GLU A 115 -9.81 15.73 -9.72
C GLU A 115 -9.91 16.47 -11.07
N ASN A 116 -10.16 15.77 -12.18
CA ASN A 116 -10.18 16.30 -13.54
C ASN A 116 -8.90 17.09 -13.88
N ALA A 117 -7.75 16.61 -13.40
CA ALA A 117 -6.48 17.30 -13.43
C ALA A 117 -5.36 16.53 -14.18
N MET A 118 -5.69 15.38 -14.78
CA MET A 118 -4.69 14.58 -15.48
C MET A 118 -4.21 15.25 -16.78
N ASP A 119 -2.90 15.43 -16.92
CA ASP A 119 -2.24 15.89 -18.15
C ASP A 119 -1.69 14.70 -18.96
N PRO A 120 -2.28 14.37 -20.13
CA PRO A 120 -1.81 13.28 -20.97
C PRO A 120 -0.38 13.48 -21.50
N VAL A 121 0.03 14.73 -21.76
CA VAL A 121 1.38 15.03 -22.26
C VAL A 121 2.41 14.73 -21.17
N TYR A 122 2.13 15.18 -19.94
CA TYR A 122 2.98 14.86 -18.81
C TYR A 122 3.04 13.35 -18.56
N ALA A 123 1.90 12.65 -18.54
CA ALA A 123 1.85 11.20 -18.36
C ALA A 123 2.69 10.46 -19.41
N LYS A 124 2.59 10.84 -20.69
CA LYS A 124 3.40 10.28 -21.78
C LYS A 124 4.89 10.49 -21.55
N ASN A 125 5.30 11.67 -21.09
CA ASN A 125 6.71 11.95 -20.77
C ASN A 125 7.23 11.09 -19.61
N LEU A 126 6.36 10.65 -18.70
CA LEU A 126 6.71 9.72 -17.62
C LEU A 126 6.80 8.25 -18.08
N GLY A 127 6.52 7.98 -19.36
CA GLY A 127 6.54 6.65 -19.95
C GLY A 127 5.23 5.87 -19.81
N VAL A 128 4.12 6.56 -19.51
CA VAL A 128 2.79 5.97 -19.58
C VAL A 128 2.40 5.81 -21.05
N ASP A 129 1.89 4.64 -21.40
CA ASP A 129 1.24 4.39 -22.68
C ASP A 129 -0.18 4.96 -22.63
N VAL A 130 -0.30 6.22 -23.00
CA VAL A 130 -1.55 6.99 -22.95
C VAL A 130 -2.60 6.43 -23.90
N ASP A 131 -2.19 5.85 -25.03
CA ASP A 131 -3.12 5.33 -26.04
C ASP A 131 -3.86 4.08 -25.52
N ASN A 132 -3.23 3.32 -24.62
CA ASN A 132 -3.81 2.12 -24.01
C ASN A 132 -4.21 2.30 -22.52
N LEU A 133 -4.09 3.52 -21.97
CA LEU A 133 -4.51 3.80 -20.60
C LEU A 133 -6.03 4.01 -20.55
N LEU A 134 -6.75 3.17 -19.79
CA LEU A 134 -8.18 3.39 -19.55
C LEU A 134 -8.35 4.62 -18.64
N ILE A 135 -9.10 5.63 -19.07
CA ILE A 135 -9.39 6.82 -18.27
C ILE A 135 -10.88 6.93 -17.98
N SER A 136 -11.22 7.36 -16.77
CA SER A 136 -12.57 7.71 -16.36
C SER A 136 -12.55 9.01 -15.58
N GLN A 137 -13.44 9.93 -15.94
CA GLN A 137 -13.71 11.19 -15.22
C GLN A 137 -15.14 11.12 -14.67
N PRO A 138 -15.31 10.58 -13.45
CA PRO A 138 -16.63 10.37 -12.87
C PRO A 138 -17.24 11.68 -12.35
N ASP A 139 -18.57 11.77 -12.38
CA ASP A 139 -19.37 12.87 -11.89
C ASP A 139 -19.46 12.89 -10.35
N TYR A 140 -19.48 11.70 -9.71
CA TYR A 140 -19.64 11.56 -8.26
C TYR A 140 -18.93 10.31 -7.70
N GLY A 141 -18.74 10.29 -6.38
CA GLY A 141 -17.92 9.29 -5.68
C GLY A 141 -18.43 7.85 -5.81
N GLU A 142 -19.75 7.62 -5.74
CA GLU A 142 -20.34 6.29 -5.94
C GLU A 142 -20.02 5.75 -7.34
N GLN A 143 -20.16 6.58 -8.38
CA GLN A 143 -19.88 6.18 -9.77
C GLN A 143 -18.40 5.81 -9.93
N ALA A 144 -17.48 6.61 -9.38
CA ALA A 144 -16.05 6.32 -9.40
C ALA A 144 -15.72 4.95 -8.78
N LEU A 145 -16.32 4.65 -7.62
CA LEU A 145 -16.08 3.41 -6.89
C LEU A 145 -16.74 2.20 -7.56
N ASP A 146 -17.89 2.37 -8.20
CA ASP A 146 -18.56 1.33 -8.97
C ASP A 146 -17.79 1.00 -10.26
N ILE A 147 -17.22 1.99 -10.93
CA ILE A 147 -16.31 1.80 -12.07
C ILE A 147 -15.08 1.01 -11.61
N CYS A 148 -14.45 1.42 -10.51
CA CYS A 148 -13.34 0.67 -9.92
C CYS A 148 -13.74 -0.78 -9.61
N GLU A 149 -14.88 -1.02 -8.97
CA GLU A 149 -15.35 -2.37 -8.64
C GLU A 149 -15.52 -3.23 -9.89
N THR A 150 -16.12 -2.66 -10.94
CA THR A 150 -16.36 -3.34 -12.22
C THR A 150 -15.05 -3.72 -12.91
N LEU A 151 -14.09 -2.80 -12.96
CA LEU A 151 -12.77 -3.04 -13.54
C LEU A 151 -12.01 -4.14 -12.78
N VAL A 152 -11.99 -4.10 -11.44
CA VAL A 152 -11.36 -5.15 -10.63
C VAL A 152 -12.03 -6.52 -10.86
N ARG A 153 -13.37 -6.54 -10.90
CA ARG A 153 -14.15 -7.78 -11.10
C ARG A 153 -13.94 -8.41 -12.47
N SER A 154 -13.61 -7.62 -13.49
CA SER A 154 -13.29 -8.14 -14.82
C SER A 154 -12.07 -9.06 -14.82
N GLY A 155 -11.15 -8.88 -13.86
CA GLY A 155 -9.87 -9.61 -13.80
C GLY A 155 -8.88 -9.25 -14.93
N ALA A 156 -9.22 -8.27 -15.76
CA ALA A 156 -8.42 -7.86 -16.92
C ALA A 156 -7.51 -6.65 -16.66
N VAL A 157 -7.61 -6.01 -15.49
CA VAL A 157 -6.86 -4.80 -15.12
C VAL A 157 -5.84 -5.13 -14.02
N ASP A 158 -4.58 -4.76 -14.24
CA ASP A 158 -3.47 -5.02 -13.32
C ASP A 158 -3.30 -3.90 -12.30
N ILE A 159 -3.61 -2.65 -12.67
CA ILE A 159 -3.54 -1.50 -11.79
C ILE A 159 -4.65 -0.49 -12.05
N ILE A 160 -5.24 0.02 -10.98
CA ILE A 160 -6.21 1.12 -10.99
C ILE A 160 -5.71 2.20 -10.04
N VAL A 161 -5.61 3.44 -10.53
CA VAL A 161 -5.35 4.62 -9.70
C VAL A 161 -6.64 5.43 -9.57
N ILE A 162 -6.98 5.85 -8.36
CA ILE A 162 -8.08 6.78 -8.07
C ILE A 162 -7.46 8.07 -7.55
N ASP A 163 -7.50 9.14 -8.35
CA ASP A 163 -6.96 10.46 -8.02
C ASP A 163 -8.08 11.50 -7.98
N SER A 164 -8.62 11.88 -6.82
CA SER A 164 -8.25 11.49 -5.46
C SER A 164 -9.45 11.19 -4.57
N VAL A 165 -9.20 10.57 -3.41
CA VAL A 165 -10.23 10.29 -2.40
C VAL A 165 -10.95 11.57 -1.96
N ALA A 166 -10.25 12.70 -1.89
CA ALA A 166 -10.85 13.97 -1.50
C ALA A 166 -11.95 14.40 -2.48
N ALA A 167 -11.81 14.08 -3.77
CA ALA A 167 -12.75 14.39 -4.83
C ALA A 167 -13.87 13.34 -5.01
N LEU A 168 -13.88 12.26 -4.22
CA LEU A 168 -14.98 11.29 -4.20
C LEU A 168 -16.18 11.85 -3.43
N VAL A 169 -16.82 12.88 -3.98
CA VAL A 169 -17.96 13.56 -3.36
C VAL A 169 -19.23 12.73 -3.61
N PRO A 170 -19.98 12.34 -2.56
CA PRO A 170 -21.22 11.59 -2.72
C PRO A 170 -22.25 12.34 -3.58
N LYS A 171 -23.02 11.61 -4.39
CA LYS A 171 -24.05 12.20 -5.27
C LYS A 171 -25.01 13.13 -4.52
N THR A 172 -25.46 12.72 -3.34
CA THR A 172 -26.38 13.53 -2.51
C THR A 172 -25.77 14.86 -2.07
N GLU A 173 -24.45 14.92 -1.90
CA GLU A 173 -23.75 16.16 -1.54
C GLU A 173 -23.59 17.09 -2.75
N ILE A 174 -23.41 16.53 -3.96
CA ILE A 174 -23.35 17.30 -5.22
C ILE A 174 -24.72 17.90 -5.59
N GLU A 175 -25.80 17.14 -5.37
CA GLU A 175 -27.18 17.59 -5.64
C GLU A 175 -27.75 18.51 -4.54
N GLY A 176 -27.08 18.59 -3.39
CA GLY A 176 -27.47 19.44 -2.26
C GLY A 176 -27.15 20.92 -2.49
N GLU A 177 -27.66 21.78 -1.59
CA GLU A 177 -27.37 23.20 -1.63
C GLU A 177 -26.12 23.56 -0.82
N MET A 178 -25.46 24.65 -1.20
CA MET A 178 -24.30 25.16 -0.48
C MET A 178 -24.71 25.57 0.95
N GLY A 179 -24.15 24.88 1.95
CA GLY A 179 -24.49 25.08 3.37
C GLY A 179 -25.23 23.92 3.99
N ASP A 180 -25.71 22.96 3.18
CA ASP A 180 -26.28 21.72 3.68
C ASP A 180 -25.24 20.88 4.46
N GLN A 181 -25.70 20.18 5.50
CA GLN A 181 -24.84 19.41 6.39
C GLN A 181 -24.88 17.92 6.08
N PHE A 182 -23.86 17.43 5.35
CA PHE A 182 -23.68 16.01 5.03
C PHE A 182 -22.62 15.35 5.93
N MET A 183 -22.90 15.22 7.23
CA MET A 183 -21.92 14.70 8.18
C MET A 183 -21.52 13.24 7.88
N GLY A 184 -20.25 13.03 7.52
CA GLY A 184 -19.64 11.71 7.41
C GLY A 184 -20.10 10.86 6.23
N LEU A 185 -20.78 11.45 5.24
CA LEU A 185 -21.32 10.72 4.08
C LEU A 185 -20.21 10.05 3.27
N GLN A 186 -19.15 10.81 2.93
CA GLN A 186 -17.97 10.27 2.24
C GLN A 186 -17.28 9.15 3.02
N ALA A 187 -17.17 9.26 4.36
CA ALA A 187 -16.56 8.21 5.18
C ALA A 187 -17.37 6.90 5.17
N ARG A 188 -18.70 7.00 5.14
CA ARG A 188 -19.60 5.82 5.03
C ARG A 188 -19.48 5.18 3.65
N LEU A 189 -19.48 5.99 2.58
CA LEU A 189 -19.27 5.56 1.21
C LEU A 189 -17.95 4.76 1.08
N MET A 190 -16.84 5.35 1.52
CA MET A 190 -15.52 4.71 1.50
C MET A 190 -15.51 3.39 2.29
N SER A 191 -16.14 3.37 3.48
CA SER A 191 -16.23 2.17 4.31
C SER A 191 -16.98 1.03 3.62
N GLN A 192 -18.07 1.35 2.92
CA GLN A 192 -18.84 0.37 2.15
C GLN A 192 -18.07 -0.13 0.93
N ALA A 193 -17.49 0.78 0.15
CA ALA A 193 -16.76 0.44 -1.06
C ALA A 193 -15.52 -0.41 -0.76
N LEU A 194 -14.69 -0.03 0.22
CA LEU A 194 -13.50 -0.78 0.59
C LEU A 194 -13.80 -2.20 1.10
N ARG A 195 -14.95 -2.38 1.79
CA ARG A 195 -15.42 -3.70 2.22
C ARG A 195 -15.70 -4.62 1.03
N LYS A 196 -16.32 -4.08 -0.04
CA LYS A 196 -16.56 -4.82 -1.29
C LYS A 196 -15.26 -5.06 -2.06
N LEU A 197 -14.47 -4.01 -2.27
CA LEU A 197 -13.24 -4.03 -3.07
C LEU A 197 -12.21 -5.01 -2.51
N THR A 198 -11.98 -5.02 -1.19
CA THR A 198 -10.92 -5.86 -0.59
C THR A 198 -11.08 -7.34 -0.90
N ALA A 199 -12.32 -7.84 -0.95
CA ALA A 199 -12.61 -9.24 -1.22
C ALA A 199 -12.32 -9.64 -2.68
N ILE A 200 -12.49 -8.72 -3.62
CA ILE A 200 -12.30 -8.97 -5.06
C ILE A 200 -10.88 -8.66 -5.52
N VAL A 201 -10.26 -7.61 -4.96
CA VAL A 201 -8.89 -7.16 -5.29
C VAL A 201 -7.90 -8.30 -5.08
N ASN A 202 -7.99 -9.01 -3.95
CA ASN A 202 -7.12 -10.16 -3.65
C ASN A 202 -7.26 -11.32 -4.64
N LYS A 203 -8.42 -11.49 -5.30
CA LYS A 203 -8.65 -12.57 -6.28
C LYS A 203 -8.20 -12.19 -7.69
N SER A 204 -8.29 -10.90 -8.03
CA SER A 204 -7.95 -10.37 -9.35
C SER A 204 -6.46 -10.10 -9.57
N SER A 205 -5.64 -10.13 -8.51
CA SER A 205 -4.26 -9.62 -8.52
C SER A 205 -4.10 -8.15 -8.94
N CYS A 206 -5.18 -7.40 -9.16
CA CYS A 206 -5.16 -5.97 -9.42
C CYS A 206 -4.59 -5.19 -8.23
N VAL A 207 -3.76 -4.18 -8.48
CA VAL A 207 -3.37 -3.18 -7.49
C VAL A 207 -4.36 -2.03 -7.56
N VAL A 208 -4.94 -1.61 -6.43
CA VAL A 208 -5.80 -0.43 -6.38
C VAL A 208 -5.11 0.65 -5.53
N VAL A 209 -4.74 1.75 -6.17
CA VAL A 209 -4.05 2.88 -5.54
C VAL A 209 -5.04 4.02 -5.34
N PHE A 210 -5.21 4.43 -4.09
CA PHE A 210 -5.94 5.64 -3.74
C PHE A 210 -4.95 6.78 -3.50
N VAL A 211 -5.07 7.85 -4.28
CA VAL A 211 -4.38 9.10 -3.99
C VAL A 211 -5.20 9.88 -2.97
N ASN A 212 -4.54 10.47 -1.99
CA ASN A 212 -5.21 11.24 -0.95
C ASN A 212 -4.45 12.51 -0.60
N GLN A 213 -5.17 13.47 -0.05
CA GLN A 213 -4.62 14.74 0.41
C GLN A 213 -4.47 14.73 1.93
N LEU A 214 -3.64 15.65 2.45
CA LEU A 214 -3.62 15.94 3.87
C LEU A 214 -4.64 17.03 4.20
N ARG A 215 -5.23 16.91 5.38
CA ARG A 215 -6.09 17.90 6.06
C ARG A 215 -5.64 17.99 7.50
N GLU A 216 -6.00 19.06 8.19
CA GLU A 216 -5.73 19.20 9.62
C GLU A 216 -7.02 18.99 10.42
N LYS A 217 -6.90 18.28 11.55
CA LYS A 217 -7.98 18.18 12.54
C LYS A 217 -7.97 19.43 13.41
N ILE A 218 -9.03 20.21 13.31
CA ILE A 218 -9.25 21.37 14.18
C ILE A 218 -9.37 20.89 15.64
N GLY A 219 -8.70 21.58 16.56
CA GLY A 219 -8.80 21.32 18.01
C GLY A 219 -7.76 20.34 18.57
N VAL A 220 -6.82 19.86 17.78
CA VAL A 220 -5.67 19.07 18.27
C VAL A 220 -4.57 20.01 18.77
N MET A 221 -4.41 20.12 20.09
CA MET A 221 -3.36 20.94 20.72
C MET A 221 -2.04 20.20 20.98
N PHE A 222 -2.05 18.86 20.92
CA PHE A 222 -0.88 18.01 21.16
C PHE A 222 -0.87 16.83 20.17
N GLY A 223 0.31 16.45 19.67
CA GLY A 223 0.48 15.40 18.66
C GLY A 223 0.39 15.88 17.21
N ASN A 224 0.27 14.96 16.26
CA ASN A 224 0.17 15.29 14.83
C ASN A 224 -1.29 15.63 14.44
N PRO A 225 -1.60 16.88 14.01
CA PRO A 225 -2.95 17.27 13.60
C PRO A 225 -3.35 16.72 12.22
N GLU A 226 -2.41 16.20 11.44
CA GLU A 226 -2.66 15.78 10.07
C GLU A 226 -3.57 14.53 9.99
N THR A 227 -4.51 14.57 9.07
CA THR A 227 -5.41 13.48 8.73
C THR A 227 -5.64 13.40 7.24
N THR A 228 -6.28 12.32 6.80
CA THR A 228 -6.64 12.09 5.40
C THR A 228 -8.18 12.08 5.25
N PRO A 229 -8.74 12.65 4.17
CA PRO A 229 -10.15 12.52 3.79
C PRO A 229 -10.62 11.06 3.62
N GLY A 230 -11.94 10.86 3.55
CA GLY A 230 -12.55 9.53 3.37
C GLY A 230 -12.70 8.69 4.63
N GLY A 231 -12.51 9.27 5.82
CA GLY A 231 -12.65 8.59 7.11
C GLY A 231 -11.48 7.65 7.43
N ARG A 232 -11.69 6.69 8.33
CA ARG A 232 -10.63 5.78 8.81
C ARG A 232 -10.49 4.49 7.99
N ALA A 233 -11.49 4.13 7.19
CA ALA A 233 -11.56 2.83 6.52
C ALA A 233 -10.33 2.58 5.64
N LEU A 234 -9.95 3.54 4.79
CA LEU A 234 -8.79 3.40 3.90
C LEU A 234 -7.51 3.10 4.67
N LYS A 235 -7.29 3.76 5.81
CA LYS A 235 -6.14 3.50 6.68
C LYS A 235 -6.05 2.05 7.13
N PHE A 236 -7.18 1.38 7.38
CA PHE A 236 -7.22 -0.02 7.82
C PHE A 236 -7.09 -1.02 6.67
N TYR A 237 -7.81 -0.77 5.57
CA TYR A 237 -7.86 -1.66 4.41
C TYR A 237 -6.58 -1.61 3.56
N SER A 238 -5.92 -0.45 3.46
CA SER A 238 -4.65 -0.35 2.73
C SER A 238 -3.60 -1.28 3.32
N SER A 239 -2.93 -2.05 2.46
CA SER A 239 -1.79 -2.90 2.82
C SER A 239 -0.51 -2.10 2.92
N VAL A 240 -0.37 -1.08 2.08
CA VAL A 240 0.75 -0.15 2.09
C VAL A 240 0.20 1.27 2.13
N ARG A 241 0.82 2.14 2.92
CA ARG A 241 0.54 3.58 2.94
C ARG A 241 1.85 4.35 2.76
N LEU A 242 1.86 5.26 1.79
CA LEU A 242 3.01 6.07 1.40
C LEU A 242 2.73 7.53 1.72
N ASP A 243 3.51 8.12 2.62
CA ASP A 243 3.51 9.57 2.89
C ASP A 243 4.56 10.23 2.01
N VAL A 244 4.12 10.97 1.00
CA VAL A 244 4.95 11.61 -0.03
C VAL A 244 5.06 13.10 0.28
N ARG A 245 6.28 13.58 0.53
CA ARG A 245 6.57 14.98 0.86
C ARG A 245 7.71 15.53 0.01
N ARG A 246 7.57 16.78 -0.42
CA ARG A 246 8.70 17.56 -0.95
C ARG A 246 9.62 17.93 0.21
N SER A 247 10.90 17.57 0.12
CA SER A 247 11.91 17.96 1.11
C SER A 247 12.64 19.24 0.69
N GLU A 248 13.10 19.31 -0.56
CA GLU A 248 13.92 20.41 -1.06
C GLU A 248 13.58 20.73 -2.52
N VAL A 249 13.89 21.94 -2.94
CA VAL A 249 13.71 22.39 -4.33
C VAL A 249 15.07 22.35 -5.03
N LEU A 250 15.15 21.64 -6.15
CA LEU A 250 16.36 21.49 -6.94
C LEU A 250 16.49 22.67 -7.91
N LYS A 251 17.65 23.31 -7.91
CA LYS A 251 17.95 24.47 -8.76
C LYS A 251 19.27 24.29 -9.50
N ASP A 252 19.36 24.89 -10.67
CA ASP A 252 20.61 25.10 -11.42
C ASP A 252 20.73 26.58 -11.77
N GLY A 253 21.59 27.29 -11.03
CA GLY A 253 21.59 28.75 -10.99
C GLY A 253 20.24 29.29 -10.52
N GLU A 254 19.58 30.07 -11.39
CA GLU A 254 18.26 30.64 -11.15
C GLU A 254 17.10 29.73 -11.58
N ASN A 255 17.39 28.68 -12.36
CA ASN A 255 16.35 27.80 -12.92
C ASN A 255 15.92 26.74 -11.91
N PHE A 256 14.61 26.57 -11.77
CA PHE A 256 14.00 25.49 -10.98
C PHE A 256 13.98 24.19 -11.81
N LEU A 257 14.74 23.18 -11.39
CA LEU A 257 14.84 21.91 -12.12
C LEU A 257 13.83 20.86 -11.66
N GLY A 258 13.42 20.91 -10.40
CA GLY A 258 12.55 19.90 -9.81
C GLY A 258 12.54 19.93 -8.30
N ASN A 259 12.13 18.81 -7.70
CA ASN A 259 11.99 18.66 -6.26
C ASN A 259 12.70 17.40 -5.78
N ARG A 260 13.41 17.50 -4.66
CA ARG A 260 13.77 16.33 -3.85
C ARG A 260 12.52 15.89 -3.10
N VAL A 261 12.17 14.63 -3.24
CA VAL A 261 10.97 14.04 -2.64
C VAL A 261 11.37 12.93 -1.69
N LYS A 262 10.73 12.93 -0.53
CA LYS A 262 10.86 11.90 0.50
C LYS A 262 9.55 11.14 0.60
N VAL A 263 9.63 9.83 0.49
CA VAL A 263 8.49 8.91 0.67
C VAL A 263 8.73 8.06 1.90
N LYS A 264 7.85 8.17 2.89
CA LYS A 264 7.85 7.32 4.09
C LYS A 264 6.80 6.22 3.96
N VAL A 265 7.22 4.97 4.14
CA VAL A 265 6.31 3.82 4.18
C VAL A 265 5.69 3.74 5.57
N VAL A 266 4.62 4.52 5.82
CA VAL A 266 4.01 4.62 7.16
C VAL A 266 3.20 3.37 7.55
N LYS A 267 2.86 2.53 6.58
CA LYS A 267 2.24 1.22 6.81
C LYS A 267 2.73 0.24 5.75
N ASN A 268 3.08 -0.97 6.17
CA ASN A 268 3.46 -2.06 5.29
C ASN A 268 3.00 -3.40 5.90
N LYS A 269 2.11 -4.12 5.22
CA LYS A 269 1.62 -5.45 5.65
C LYS A 269 2.39 -6.61 5.00
N VAL A 270 3.35 -6.32 4.11
CA VAL A 270 4.07 -7.33 3.31
C VAL A 270 5.57 -7.37 3.60
N ALA A 271 6.11 -6.31 4.20
CA ALA A 271 7.49 -6.23 4.71
C ALA A 271 7.54 -5.24 5.89
N PRO A 272 8.70 -5.09 6.58
CA PRO A 272 8.84 -4.12 7.67
C PRO A 272 8.46 -2.68 7.25
N PRO A 273 7.63 -1.98 8.05
CA PRO A 273 7.24 -0.59 7.77
C PRO A 273 8.33 0.41 8.19
N PHE A 274 8.03 1.71 8.01
CA PHE A 274 8.79 2.88 8.46
C PHE A 274 10.11 3.18 7.74
N LYS A 275 10.48 2.36 6.75
CA LYS A 275 11.54 2.70 5.81
C LYS A 275 11.17 3.97 5.01
N THR A 276 12.20 4.71 4.61
CA THR A 276 12.07 5.91 3.78
C THR A 276 12.88 5.78 2.50
N ALA A 277 12.32 6.27 1.41
CA ALA A 277 12.99 6.46 0.14
C ALA A 277 13.11 7.96 -0.15
N GLU A 278 14.21 8.35 -0.79
CA GLU A 278 14.43 9.73 -1.23
C GLU A 278 14.94 9.71 -2.66
N PHE A 279 14.30 10.48 -3.52
CA PHE A 279 14.63 10.57 -4.94
C PHE A 279 14.22 11.94 -5.49
N ASP A 280 14.73 12.27 -6.66
CA ASP A 280 14.42 13.54 -7.31
C ASP A 280 13.27 13.36 -8.30
N ILE A 281 12.32 14.29 -8.29
CA ILE A 281 11.33 14.47 -9.34
C ILE A 281 11.72 15.70 -10.15
N LEU A 282 12.15 15.49 -11.40
CA LEU A 282 12.49 16.55 -12.35
C LEU A 282 11.25 16.97 -13.13
N PHE A 283 11.08 18.28 -13.32
CA PHE A 283 9.93 18.78 -14.07
C PHE A 283 9.95 18.28 -15.52
N GLY A 284 8.81 17.79 -15.99
CA GLY A 284 8.64 17.23 -17.34
C GLY A 284 9.24 15.84 -17.57
N SER A 285 10.06 15.29 -16.65
CA SER A 285 10.67 13.95 -16.80
C SER A 285 10.31 12.98 -15.68
N GLY A 286 9.79 13.48 -14.54
CA GLY A 286 9.41 12.66 -13.39
C GLY A 286 10.59 12.19 -12.55
N ILE A 287 10.48 10.99 -12.00
CA ILE A 287 11.48 10.40 -11.11
C ILE A 287 12.79 10.19 -11.89
N SER A 288 13.86 10.81 -11.39
CA SER A 288 15.20 10.71 -11.96
C SER A 288 15.83 9.36 -11.62
N ARG A 289 15.62 8.34 -12.48
CA ARG A 289 16.17 6.98 -12.31
C ARG A 289 17.67 6.95 -12.04
N GLU A 290 18.46 7.74 -12.77
CA GLU A 290 19.92 7.73 -12.64
C GLU A 290 20.37 8.29 -11.29
N GLY A 291 19.76 9.40 -10.86
CA GLY A 291 19.99 9.99 -9.54
C GLY A 291 19.59 9.06 -8.40
N ASP A 292 18.48 8.34 -8.56
CA ASP A 292 17.99 7.38 -7.56
C ASP A 292 18.95 6.20 -7.38
N ILE A 293 19.44 5.62 -8.49
CA ILE A 293 20.43 4.54 -8.48
C ILE A 293 21.75 5.00 -7.86
N LEU A 294 22.21 6.21 -8.18
CA LEU A 294 23.43 6.78 -7.59
C LEU A 294 23.33 6.90 -6.08
N ASP A 295 22.24 7.50 -5.58
CA ASP A 295 22.06 7.75 -4.16
C ASP A 295 21.92 6.43 -3.38
N LEU A 296 21.15 5.48 -3.91
CA LEU A 296 21.00 4.16 -3.32
C LEU A 296 22.30 3.36 -3.36
N GLY A 297 23.05 3.45 -4.46
CA GLY A 297 24.31 2.75 -4.61
C GLY A 297 25.39 3.24 -3.65
N VAL A 298 25.43 4.54 -3.33
CA VAL A 298 26.27 5.07 -2.24
C VAL A 298 25.80 4.52 -0.89
N LYS A 299 24.49 4.52 -0.63
CA LYS A 299 23.92 4.01 0.63
C LYS A 299 24.22 2.52 0.86
N LEU A 300 24.27 1.72 -0.20
CA LEU A 300 24.57 0.28 -0.14
C LEU A 300 26.06 -0.03 -0.27
N GLY A 301 26.93 0.97 -0.42
CA GLY A 301 28.38 0.79 -0.55
C GLY A 301 28.83 0.23 -1.91
N VAL A 302 27.98 0.30 -2.94
CA VAL A 302 28.33 -0.06 -4.33
C VAL A 302 29.13 1.07 -5.00
N LEU A 303 28.83 2.32 -4.65
CA LEU A 303 29.64 3.48 -5.02
C LEU A 303 30.33 4.04 -3.78
N GLU A 304 31.57 4.50 -3.96
CA GLU A 304 32.28 5.25 -2.94
C GLU A 304 32.02 6.75 -3.12
N LYS A 305 31.82 7.44 -2.00
CA LYS A 305 31.69 8.90 -1.97
C LYS A 305 32.82 9.50 -1.14
N SER A 306 33.69 10.27 -1.77
CA SER A 306 34.81 10.97 -1.13
C SER A 306 34.65 12.49 -1.29
N GLY A 307 34.11 13.15 -0.26
CA GLY A 307 33.72 14.55 -0.34
C GLY A 307 32.64 14.79 -1.40
N SER A 308 32.97 15.57 -2.44
CA SER A 308 32.11 15.81 -3.59
C SER A 308 32.27 14.78 -4.72
N TRP A 309 33.22 13.85 -4.62
CA TRP A 309 33.50 12.86 -5.65
C TRP A 309 32.66 11.60 -5.48
N PHE A 310 32.09 11.12 -6.59
CA PHE A 310 31.44 9.82 -6.72
C PHE A 310 32.35 8.90 -7.52
N ILE A 311 32.66 7.72 -6.97
CA ILE A 311 33.63 6.79 -7.54
C ILE A 311 32.95 5.44 -7.74
N TYR A 312 33.09 4.89 -8.94
CA TYR A 312 32.60 3.56 -9.31
C TYR A 312 33.62 2.85 -10.21
N GLY A 313 34.38 1.92 -9.63
CA GLY A 313 35.53 1.31 -10.30
C GLY A 313 36.54 2.38 -10.73
N ASP A 314 36.84 2.44 -12.03
CA ASP A 314 37.73 3.45 -12.61
C ASP A 314 37.05 4.80 -12.90
N LEU A 315 35.71 4.85 -12.87
CA LEU A 315 34.94 6.05 -13.15
C LEU A 315 34.90 6.96 -11.92
N ARG A 316 35.19 8.24 -12.12
CA ARG A 316 35.16 9.26 -11.07
C ARG A 316 34.44 10.51 -11.59
N TRP A 317 33.43 10.94 -10.87
CA TRP A 317 32.67 12.15 -11.19
C TRP A 317 32.74 13.15 -10.04
N GLN A 318 33.03 14.41 -10.36
CA GLN A 318 32.96 15.48 -9.38
C GLN A 318 31.53 16.01 -9.32
N GLY A 319 30.86 15.81 -8.18
CA GLY A 319 29.49 16.23 -7.95
C GLY A 319 28.44 15.25 -8.49
N ARG A 320 27.28 15.28 -7.85
CA ARG A 320 26.15 14.38 -8.14
C ARG A 320 25.56 14.62 -9.53
N ASP A 321 25.45 15.87 -9.95
CA ASP A 321 24.87 16.22 -11.26
C ASP A 321 25.69 15.73 -12.44
N ASN A 322 27.02 15.77 -12.34
CA ASN A 322 27.91 15.26 -13.39
C ASN A 322 27.82 13.74 -13.50
N ALA A 323 27.77 13.03 -12.36
CA ALA A 323 27.54 11.58 -12.36
C ALA A 323 26.21 11.22 -13.01
N ARG A 324 25.14 11.94 -12.66
CA ARG A 324 23.79 11.74 -13.24
C ARG A 324 23.80 11.97 -14.76
N LYS A 325 24.38 13.08 -15.24
CA LYS A 325 24.47 13.40 -16.68
C LYS A 325 25.23 12.30 -17.43
N PHE A 326 26.37 11.86 -16.90
CA PHE A 326 27.14 10.77 -17.49
C PHE A 326 26.33 9.47 -17.61
N LEU A 327 25.64 9.06 -16.54
CA LEU A 327 24.83 7.84 -16.55
C LEU A 327 23.65 7.91 -17.53
N ARG A 328 23.07 9.10 -17.70
CA ARG A 328 22.03 9.33 -18.70
C ARG A 328 22.55 9.18 -20.13
N GLU A 329 23.75 9.71 -20.39
CA GLU A 329 24.41 9.62 -21.70
C GLU A 329 24.98 8.21 -21.98
N ASN A 330 25.16 7.39 -20.94
CA ASN A 330 25.72 6.04 -21.04
C ASN A 330 24.78 4.97 -20.46
N PRO A 331 23.71 4.57 -21.19
CA PRO A 331 22.72 3.60 -20.70
C PRO A 331 23.31 2.24 -20.30
N ALA A 332 24.39 1.79 -20.96
CA ALA A 332 25.05 0.53 -20.61
C ALA A 332 25.66 0.58 -19.21
N ALA A 333 26.33 1.68 -18.86
CA ALA A 333 26.90 1.87 -17.52
C ALA A 333 25.80 2.00 -16.46
N LEU A 334 24.70 2.67 -16.77
CA LEU A 334 23.54 2.76 -15.88
C LEU A 334 22.93 1.38 -15.59
N GLN A 335 22.75 0.54 -16.60
CA GLN A 335 22.21 -0.81 -16.44
C GLN A 335 23.14 -1.70 -15.62
N GLU A 336 24.44 -1.65 -15.88
CA GLU A 336 25.43 -2.40 -15.09
C GLU A 336 25.39 -1.97 -13.62
N LEU A 337 25.37 -0.66 -13.37
CA LEU A 337 25.30 -0.11 -12.03
C LEU A 337 24.00 -0.51 -11.33
N GLU A 338 22.86 -0.39 -12.00
CA GLU A 338 21.57 -0.81 -11.47
C GLU A 338 21.56 -2.29 -11.10
N ALA A 339 22.12 -3.15 -11.94
CA ALA A 339 22.20 -4.58 -11.67
C ALA A 339 23.02 -4.86 -10.40
N LYS A 340 24.17 -4.17 -10.22
CA LYS A 340 24.98 -4.29 -8.99
C LYS A 340 24.26 -3.75 -7.77
N VAL A 341 23.56 -2.61 -7.89
CA VAL A 341 22.76 -2.04 -6.79
C VAL A 341 21.63 -3.00 -6.40
N ARG A 342 20.91 -3.59 -7.37
CA ARG A 342 19.88 -4.59 -7.11
C ARG A 342 20.44 -5.87 -6.48
N ALA A 343 21.64 -6.32 -6.90
CA ALA A 343 22.30 -7.47 -6.30
C ALA A 343 22.78 -7.20 -4.85
N ALA A 344 23.12 -5.96 -4.52
CA ALA A 344 23.49 -5.55 -3.17
C ALA A 344 22.28 -5.43 -2.22
N ILE A 345 21.05 -5.36 -2.75
CA ILE A 345 19.83 -5.44 -1.94
C ILE A 345 19.72 -6.86 -1.39
N LYS A 346 20.13 -7.03 -0.13
CA LYS A 346 19.84 -8.26 0.59
C LYS A 346 18.33 -8.30 0.89
N PRO A 347 17.64 -9.42 0.65
CA PRO A 347 16.28 -9.58 1.16
C PRO A 347 16.33 -9.36 2.67
N ASP A 348 15.42 -8.56 3.22
CA ASP A 348 15.26 -8.48 4.67
C ASP A 348 14.93 -9.90 5.15
N THR A 349 15.94 -10.61 5.63
CA THR A 349 15.70 -11.77 6.48
C THR A 349 14.94 -11.22 7.67
N PHE A 350 13.76 -11.78 7.95
CA PHE A 350 13.06 -11.55 9.21
C PHE A 350 13.98 -12.00 10.35
N ASP A 351 14.85 -11.09 10.79
CA ASP A 351 15.65 -11.26 11.99
C ASP A 351 14.76 -10.75 13.13
N ASP A 352 14.22 -11.69 13.90
CA ASP A 352 13.20 -11.49 14.94
C ASP A 352 13.74 -10.75 16.17
N THR A 353 14.83 -9.98 16.01
CA THR A 353 15.40 -9.14 17.06
C THR A 353 14.87 -7.72 16.89
N PRO A 354 14.11 -7.18 17.86
CA PRO A 354 13.72 -5.79 17.84
C PRO A 354 14.97 -4.92 17.93
N LYS A 355 15.32 -4.21 16.86
CA LYS A 355 16.17 -3.02 16.96
C LYS A 355 15.26 -1.86 17.34
N ASP A 356 15.49 -1.36 18.55
CA ASP A 356 14.73 -0.34 19.25
C ASP A 356 14.98 1.04 18.61
N ASP A 357 14.42 1.27 17.42
CA ASP A 357 14.43 2.58 16.73
C ASP A 357 13.01 2.98 16.28
N THR A 358 12.07 2.93 17.22
CA THR A 358 10.78 3.64 17.11
C THR A 358 10.61 4.62 18.27
N PRO A 359 10.28 5.89 18.03
CA PRO A 359 9.79 6.79 19.06
C PRO A 359 8.54 6.17 19.72
N LYS A 360 8.55 6.06 21.05
CA LYS A 360 7.60 5.28 21.86
C LYS A 360 6.18 5.86 21.96
N ASP A 361 5.88 6.95 21.27
CA ASP A 361 4.67 7.74 21.58
C ASP A 361 3.43 7.36 20.74
N ASP A 362 3.58 6.90 19.49
CA ASP A 362 2.40 6.74 18.60
C ASP A 362 1.66 5.39 18.73
N VAL A 363 2.31 4.33 19.24
CA VAL A 363 1.71 2.98 19.32
C VAL A 363 0.93 2.76 20.62
N ALA A 364 1.22 3.55 21.66
CA ALA A 364 0.59 3.44 22.97
C ALA A 364 -0.82 4.06 22.99
N GLU A 365 -1.08 5.09 22.17
CA GLU A 365 -2.37 5.79 22.14
C GLU A 365 -3.46 5.01 21.39
N ASP A 366 -3.13 4.36 20.28
CA ASP A 366 -4.11 3.57 19.52
C ASP A 366 -4.62 2.33 20.29
N LYS A 367 -3.78 1.75 21.17
CA LYS A 367 -4.20 0.65 22.06
C LYS A 367 -5.06 1.15 23.23
N LYS A 368 -4.83 2.37 23.74
CA LYS A 368 -5.65 2.98 24.78
C LYS A 368 -7.01 3.42 24.23
N ALA A 369 -7.08 3.94 23.01
CA ALA A 369 -8.33 4.33 22.35
C ALA A 369 -9.23 3.11 22.09
N ALA A 370 -8.66 2.01 21.57
CA ALA A 370 -9.41 0.78 21.31
C ALA A 370 -9.96 0.11 22.58
N LYS A 371 -9.22 0.17 23.71
CA LYS A 371 -9.73 -0.33 25.00
C LYS A 371 -10.83 0.54 25.57
N LYS A 372 -10.77 1.86 25.37
CA LYS A 372 -11.76 2.81 25.89
C LYS A 372 -13.09 2.72 25.14
N GLU A 373 -13.07 2.43 23.83
CA GLU A 373 -14.28 2.21 23.04
C GLU A 373 -14.99 0.89 23.41
N ILE A 374 -14.24 -0.18 23.70
CA ILE A 374 -14.84 -1.47 24.14
C ILE A 374 -15.51 -1.34 25.52
N GLU A 375 -14.91 -0.59 26.46
CA GLU A 375 -15.53 -0.33 27.78
C GLU A 375 -16.76 0.60 27.72
N LEU A 376 -16.86 1.44 26.68
CA LEU A 376 -18.00 2.34 26.47
C LEU A 376 -19.18 1.60 25.84
N ASP A 377 -18.95 0.67 24.92
CA ASP A 377 -20.01 -0.14 24.31
C ASP A 377 -20.61 -1.16 25.30
N GLU A 378 -19.82 -1.72 26.22
CA GLU A 378 -20.35 -2.63 27.27
C GLU A 378 -21.22 -1.92 28.33
N LYS A 379 -21.07 -0.60 28.49
CA LYS A 379 -21.87 0.20 29.44
C LYS A 379 -23.18 0.74 28.85
N VAL A 380 -23.39 0.63 27.54
CA VAL A 380 -24.64 1.04 26.86
C VAL A 380 -25.62 -0.13 26.71
N VAL A 381 -25.20 -1.36 27.01
CA VAL A 381 -26.02 -2.59 26.92
C VAL A 381 -26.39 -3.18 28.29
N LYS A 382 -26.16 -2.43 29.38
CA LYS A 382 -26.72 -2.67 30.71
C LYS A 382 -27.44 -1.42 31.19
#